data_AF-A0A7W9CA65-F1
#
_entry.id   AF-A0A7W9CA65-F1
#
_cell.length_a   1.000
_cell.length_b   1.000
_cell.length_c   1.000
_cell.angle_alpha   90.00
_cell.angle_beta   90.00
_cell.angle_gamma   90.00
#
_symmetry.space_group_name_H-M   'P 1'
#
loop_
_entity.id
_entity.type
_entity.pdbx_description
1 polymer ?
#
loop_
_entity_poly.entity_id
_entity_poly.type
_entity_poly.pdbx_seq_one_letter_code
_entity_poly.pdbx_strand_id
1 'polypeptide(L)' 'MILSFIIFLVLFIGGMWVMGISHDIVGFEALLFCAGLALFCLSMAWIMRADRGGATRRSNNWDGGPATN' A
#
# COMPACT_ATOMS: atom_id res chain seq x y z
N MET A 1 -13.83 -5.39 -3.22
CA MET A 1 -13.33 -6.20 -2.08
C MET A 1 -12.30 -7.21 -2.55
N ILE A 2 -12.62 -8.20 -3.40
CA ILE A 2 -11.63 -9.20 -3.87
C ILE A 2 -10.59 -8.65 -4.88
N LEU A 3 -11.00 -7.81 -5.84
CA LEU A 3 -10.07 -7.28 -6.86
C LEU A 3 -8.97 -6.41 -6.23
N SER A 4 -9.33 -5.54 -5.28
CA SER A 4 -8.37 -4.71 -4.55
C SER A 4 -7.37 -5.55 -3.76
N PHE A 5 -7.81 -6.69 -3.21
CA PHE A 5 -6.95 -7.64 -2.51
C PHE A 5 -5.98 -8.36 -3.47
N ILE A 6 -6.46 -8.79 -4.64
CA ILE A 6 -5.60 -9.39 -5.67
C ILE A 6 -4.52 -8.40 -6.11
N ILE A 7 -4.91 -7.14 -6.37
CA ILE A 7 -3.96 -6.08 -6.74
C ILE A 7 -2.91 -5.88 -5.63
N PHE A 8 -3.35 -5.75 -4.37
CA PHE A 8 -2.46 -5.67 -3.22
C PHE A 8 -1.46 -6.84 -3.17
N LEU A 9 -1.95 -8.06 -3.31
CA LEU A 9 -1.14 -9.27 -3.20
C LEU A 9 -0.10 -9.36 -4.31
N VAL A 10 -0.46 -9.01 -5.54
CA VAL A 10 0.47 -8.96 -6.67
C VAL A 10 1.53 -7.88 -6.47
N LEU A 11 1.15 -6.67 -6.03
CA LEU A 11 2.11 -5.58 -5.77
C LEU A 11 3.07 -5.93 -4.61
N PHE A 12 2.55 -6.55 -3.55
CA PHE A 12 3.34 -6.91 -2.37
C PHE A 12 4.33 -8.03 -2.68
N ILE A 13 3.85 -9.17 -3.21
CA ILE A 13 4.69 -10.32 -3.56
C ILE A 13 5.62 -9.95 -4.72
N GLY A 14 5.10 -9.24 -5.73
CA GLY A 14 5.90 -8.74 -6.84
C GLY A 14 7.02 -7.80 -6.39
N GLY A 15 6.74 -6.87 -5.48
CA GLY A 15 7.75 -5.98 -4.92
C GLY A 15 8.85 -6.74 -4.17
N MET A 16 8.48 -7.71 -3.32
CA MET A 16 9.45 -8.58 -2.63
C MET A 16 10.28 -9.42 -3.60
N TRP A 17 9.64 -9.98 -4.63
CA TRP A 17 10.34 -10.78 -5.64
C TRP A 17 11.33 -9.92 -6.45
N VAL A 18 10.93 -8.70 -6.85
CA VAL A 18 11.81 -7.76 -7.57
C VAL A 18 13.03 -7.35 -6.72
N MET A 19 12.84 -7.12 -5.41
CA MET A 19 13.98 -6.91 -4.50
C MET A 19 14.86 -8.15 -4.35
N GLY A 20 14.30 -9.36 -4.41
CA GLY A 20 15.07 -10.60 -4.34
C GLY A 20 15.97 -10.79 -5.56
N ILE A 21 15.42 -10.62 -6.77
CA ILE A 21 16.18 -10.79 -8.02
C ILE A 21 17.19 -9.67 -8.26
N SER A 22 17.16 -8.57 -7.49
CA SER A 22 18.09 -7.47 -7.71
C SER A 22 19.54 -7.87 -7.49
N HIS A 23 19.81 -8.95 -6.75
CA HIS A 23 21.15 -9.50 -6.54
C HIS A 23 21.67 -10.33 -7.73
N ASP A 24 20.79 -10.79 -8.61
CA ASP A 24 21.15 -11.65 -9.75
C ASP A 24 21.42 -10.85 -11.03
N ILE A 25 21.00 -9.58 -11.09
CA ILE A 25 21.12 -8.74 -12.28
C ILE A 25 22.25 -7.71 -12.11
N VAL A 26 23.42 -8.09 -12.62
CA VAL A 26 24.64 -7.29 -12.56
C VAL A 26 24.46 -5.94 -13.26
N GLY A 27 24.85 -4.86 -12.57
CA GLY A 27 24.81 -3.48 -13.07
C GLY A 27 23.47 -2.76 -12.90
N PHE A 28 22.43 -3.45 -12.42
CA PHE A 28 21.11 -2.86 -12.14
C PHE A 28 20.62 -3.12 -10.71
N GLU A 29 21.50 -3.59 -9.82
CA GLU A 29 21.16 -4.07 -8.49
C GLU A 29 20.42 -2.99 -7.68
N ALA A 30 21.00 -1.79 -7.61
CA ALA A 30 20.41 -0.67 -6.88
C ALA A 30 19.07 -0.21 -7.49
N LEU A 31 18.97 -0.19 -8.82
CA LEU A 31 17.75 0.24 -9.51
C LEU A 31 16.61 -0.75 -9.30
N LEU A 32 16.88 -2.05 -9.41
CA LEU A 32 15.90 -3.10 -9.20
C LEU A 32 15.47 -3.18 -7.74
N PHE A 33 16.41 -3.02 -6.80
CA PHE A 33 16.08 -2.95 -5.38
C PHE A 33 15.13 -1.77 -5.09
N CYS A 34 15.46 -0.57 -5.57
CA CYS A 34 14.60 0.60 -5.42
C CYS A 34 13.23 0.44 -6.10
N ALA A 35 13.17 -0.20 -7.27
CA ALA A 35 11.92 -0.49 -7.96
C ALA A 35 11.04 -1.45 -7.16
N GLY A 36 11.62 -2.53 -6.61
CA GLY A 36 10.91 -3.47 -5.75
C GLY A 36 10.43 -2.83 -4.45
N LEU A 37 11.26 -1.96 -3.84
CA LEU A 37 10.87 -1.15 -2.68
C LEU A 37 9.70 -0.21 -2.99
N ALA A 38 9.73 0.45 -4.14
CA ALA A 38 8.63 1.33 -4.56
C ALA A 38 7.32 0.55 -4.77
N LEU A 39 7.37 -0.65 -5.35
CA LEU A 39 6.21 -1.54 -5.50
C LEU A 39 5.66 -1.99 -4.13
N PHE A 40 6.55 -2.32 -3.19
CA PHE A 40 6.17 -2.66 -1.82
C PHE A 40 5.47 -1.48 -1.12
N CYS A 41 6.03 -0.28 -1.20
CA CYS A 41 5.41 0.93 -0.65
C CYS A 41 4.05 1.21 -1.30
N LEU A 42 3.93 1.03 -2.62
CA LEU A 42 2.68 1.21 -3.35
C LEU A 42 1.62 0.19 -2.92
N SER A 43 2.01 -1.04 -2.58
CA SER A 43 1.10 -2.05 -2.02
C SER A 43 0.49 -1.60 -0.69
N MET A 44 1.30 -1.03 0.21
CA MET A 44 0.83 -0.49 1.49
C MET A 44 -0.09 0.70 1.29
N ALA A 45 0.27 1.61 0.39
CA ALA A 45 -0.59 2.75 0.04
C ALA A 45 -1.94 2.28 -0.53
N TRP A 46 -1.95 1.20 -1.31
CA TRP A 46 -3.16 0.65 -1.91
C TRP A 46 -4.15 0.12 -0.86
N ILE A 47 -3.69 -0.66 0.13
CA ILE A 47 -4.57 -1.19 1.18
C ILE A 47 -5.06 -0.07 2.12
N MET A 48 -4.20 0.88 2.47
CA MET A 48 -4.58 2.05 3.27
C MET A 48 -5.63 2.93 2.57
N ARG A 49 -5.60 2.99 1.23
CA ARG A 49 -6.63 3.68 0.44
C ARG A 49 -7.94 2.90 0.33
N ALA A 50 -7.90 1.58 0.45
CA ALA A 50 -9.11 0.74 0.37
C ALA A 50 -10.05 1.03 1.55
N ASP A 51 -9.50 1.40 2.72
CA ASP A 51 -10.23 1.97 3.84
C ASP A 51 -10.59 3.44 3.60
N ARG A 52 -11.56 3.70 2.71
CA ARG A 52 -12.23 5.02 2.61
C ARG A 52 -13.16 5.30 3.81
N GLY A 53 -13.15 4.45 4.84
CA GLY A 53 -14.21 4.33 5.85
C GLY A 53 -13.97 4.91 7.24
N GLY A 54 -12.75 5.25 7.69
CA GLY A 54 -12.68 5.75 9.07
C GLY A 54 -11.35 5.88 9.78
N ALA A 55 -10.23 6.19 9.13
CA ALA A 55 -9.08 6.71 9.88
C ALA A 55 -9.30 8.18 10.33
N THR A 56 -10.24 8.90 9.70
CA THR A 56 -10.54 10.33 9.99
C THR A 56 -11.94 10.60 10.55
N ARG A 57 -12.83 9.60 10.67
CA ARG A 57 -14.00 9.77 11.53
C ARG A 57 -13.54 9.58 12.97
N ARG A 58 -13.20 10.69 13.63
CA ARG A 58 -13.05 10.77 15.07
C ARG A 58 -14.34 10.19 15.68
N SER A 59 -14.29 8.97 16.23
CA SER A 59 -15.43 8.32 16.87
C SER A 59 -15.90 9.05 18.14
N ASN A 60 -15.15 10.07 18.55
CA ASN A 60 -15.36 10.87 19.75
C ASN A 60 -14.98 12.35 19.50
N ASN A 61 -15.70 13.03 18.61
CA ASN A 61 -15.58 14.48 18.49
C ASN A 61 -16.38 15.18 19.61
N TRP A 62 -15.71 15.98 20.44
CA TRP A 62 -16.32 16.72 21.54
C TRP A 62 -17.19 17.91 21.07
N ASP A 63 -17.13 18.27 19.78
CA ASP A 63 -17.87 19.41 19.21
C ASP A 63 -19.22 19.02 18.55
N GLY A 64 -19.72 17.80 18.75
CA GLY A 64 -21.11 17.44 18.41
C GLY A 64 -21.57 17.68 16.96
N GLY A 65 -20.69 17.55 15.96
CA GLY A 65 -21.10 17.74 14.55
C GLY A 65 -21.79 16.51 13.94
N PRO A 66 -22.42 16.63 12.75
CA PRO A 66 -23.34 17.65 12.26
C PRO A 66 -24.82 17.31 12.61
N ALA A 67 -25.56 18.33 13.06
CA ALA A 67 -26.99 18.39 13.39
C ALA A 67 -27.86 17.13 13.15
N THR A 68 -28.30 16.52 14.24
CA THR A 68 -29.55 15.73 14.29
C THR A 68 -30.74 16.67 14.14
N ASN A 69 -31.54 16.48 13.09
CA ASN A 69 -32.99 16.60 13.24
C ASN A 69 -33.47 15.44 14.11
#